data_AF-S3AME6-F1
#
_entry.id   AF-S3AME6-F1
#
_cell.length_a   1.000
_cell.length_b   1.000
_cell.length_c   1.000
_cell.angle_alpha   90.00
_cell.angle_beta   90.00
_cell.angle_gamma   90.00
#
_symmetry.space_group_name_H-M   'P 1'
#
loop_
_entity.id
_entity.type
_entity.pdbx_description
1 polymer ?
#
loop_
_entity_poly.entity_id
_entity_poly.type
_entity_poly.pdbx_seq_one_letter_code
_entity_poly.pdbx_strand_id
1 'polypeptide(L)'
;MNMAGVIEKLLAADLVIWSFPLYYFNVPGILKTMIDRQLPMSRPFMSSRDDGYGSGSHDSRYKGKGGKHVLVFTCGFWSSEGNYDSVTSMFDHILGKGNFETIFCGQGELFCVSELSARTEKYLSVVKRAGSEYASSGILGTAE
;
A
#
# COMPACT_ATOMS: atom_id res chain seq x y z
N MET A 1 7.48 -12.07 -15.22
CA MET A 1 7.79 -10.71 -14.73
C MET A 1 9.31 -10.59 -14.56
N ASN A 2 9.96 -9.64 -15.24
CA ASN A 2 11.39 -9.37 -15.05
C ASN A 2 11.58 -8.62 -13.72
N MET A 3 12.11 -9.29 -12.70
CA MET A 3 12.24 -8.68 -11.37
C MET A 3 13.38 -7.69 -11.26
N ALA A 4 14.44 -7.81 -12.07
CA ALA A 4 15.54 -6.87 -12.02
C ALA A 4 15.05 -5.45 -12.35
N GLY A 5 14.33 -5.30 -13.45
CA GLY A 5 13.75 -4.01 -13.83
C GLY A 5 12.64 -3.52 -12.90
N VAL A 6 11.89 -4.41 -12.24
CA VAL A 6 10.91 -4.01 -11.21
C VAL A 6 11.62 -3.46 -9.97
N ILE A 7 12.66 -4.14 -9.50
CA ILE A 7 13.45 -3.71 -8.35
C ILE A 7 14.16 -2.38 -8.65
N GLU A 8 14.75 -2.22 -9.83
CA GLU A 8 15.36 -0.96 -10.25
C GLU A 8 14.35 0.21 -10.21
N LYS A 9 13.13 -0.02 -10.71
CA LYS A 9 12.06 0.99 -10.65
C LYS A 9 11.63 1.30 -9.22
N LEU A 10 11.48 0.28 -8.37
CA LEU A 10 11.13 0.48 -6.96
C LEU A 10 12.19 1.29 -6.21
N LEU A 11 13.47 1.01 -6.45
CA LEU A 11 14.59 1.71 -5.82
C LEU A 11 14.75 3.16 -6.30
N ALA A 12 14.38 3.44 -7.56
CA ALA A 12 14.45 4.76 -8.17
C ALA A 12 13.20 5.63 -7.93
N ALA A 13 12.10 5.04 -7.47
CA ALA A 13 10.84 5.76 -7.28
C ALA A 13 10.86 6.62 -6.01
N ASP A 14 10.43 7.87 -6.13
CA ASP A 14 10.15 8.76 -4.98
C ASP A 14 8.78 8.46 -4.34
N LEU A 15 7.88 7.80 -5.09
CA LEU A 15 6.56 7.37 -4.65
C LEU A 15 6.19 6.03 -5.31
N VAL A 16 5.71 5.09 -4.50
CA VAL A 16 5.10 3.84 -4.96
C VAL A 16 3.64 3.78 -4.50
N ILE A 17 2.73 3.69 -5.47
CA ILE A 17 1.30 3.50 -5.23
C ILE A 17 0.96 2.03 -5.40
N TRP A 18 0.51 1.39 -4.33
CA TRP A 18 0.01 0.03 -4.30
C TRP A 18 -1.51 0.07 -4.46
N SER A 19 -2.01 -0.16 -5.67
CA SER A 19 -3.46 -0.18 -5.95
C SER A 19 -3.92 -1.57 -6.35
N PHE A 20 -4.85 -2.13 -5.58
CA PHE A 20 -5.39 -3.46 -5.82
C PHE A 20 -6.73 -3.66 -5.10
N PRO A 21 -7.58 -4.58 -5.61
CA PRO A 21 -8.74 -5.03 -4.87
C PRO A 21 -8.33 -5.93 -3.71
N LEU A 22 -8.98 -5.75 -2.55
CA LEU A 22 -8.82 -6.60 -1.39
C LEU A 22 -9.50 -7.95 -1.65
N TYR A 23 -8.71 -9.01 -1.80
CA TYR A 23 -9.22 -10.38 -1.97
C TYR A 23 -8.82 -11.23 -0.78
N TYR A 24 -9.81 -11.85 -0.13
CA TYR A 24 -9.63 -12.63 1.09
C TYR A 24 -8.77 -11.88 2.13
N PHE A 25 -9.13 -10.61 2.38
CA PHE A 25 -8.47 -9.72 3.34
C PHE A 25 -6.99 -9.42 3.04
N ASN A 26 -6.49 -9.71 1.82
CA ASN A 26 -5.09 -9.50 1.46
C ASN A 26 -4.90 -9.11 -0.04
N VAL A 27 -3.65 -9.05 -0.48
CA VAL A 27 -3.24 -8.78 -1.86
C VAL A 27 -3.65 -9.92 -2.81
N PRO A 28 -3.94 -9.61 -4.09
CA PRO A 28 -4.08 -10.64 -5.12
C PRO A 28 -2.82 -11.50 -5.27
N GLY A 29 -2.97 -12.77 -5.63
CA GLY A 29 -1.84 -13.73 -5.71
C GLY A 29 -0.71 -13.30 -6.64
N ILE A 30 -1.01 -12.61 -7.75
CA ILE A 30 0.02 -12.05 -8.64
C ILE A 30 0.84 -10.94 -7.96
N LEU A 31 0.21 -10.11 -7.14
CA LEU A 31 0.88 -9.06 -6.37
C LEU A 31 1.70 -9.68 -5.24
N LYS A 32 1.17 -10.70 -4.54
CA LYS A 32 1.93 -11.45 -3.54
C LYS A 32 3.19 -12.08 -4.13
N THR A 33 3.07 -12.64 -5.33
CA THR A 33 4.22 -13.20 -6.08
C THR A 33 5.27 -12.13 -6.37
N MET A 34 4.86 -10.91 -6.73
CA MET A 34 5.80 -9.80 -6.93
C MET A 34 6.49 -9.40 -5.63
N ILE A 35 5.73 -9.28 -4.53
CA ILE A 35 6.24 -8.98 -3.19
C ILE A 35 7.26 -10.03 -2.75
N ASP A 36 6.94 -11.32 -2.85
CA ASP A 36 7.85 -12.41 -2.42
C ASP A 36 9.16 -12.42 -3.21
N ARG A 37 9.10 -12.02 -4.48
CA ARG A 37 10.27 -11.95 -5.35
C ARG A 37 11.15 -10.71 -5.12
N GLN A 38 10.80 -9.84 -4.18
CA GLN A 38 11.65 -8.75 -3.71
C GLN A 38 12.72 -9.20 -2.71
N LEU A 39 12.73 -10.47 -2.29
CA LEU A 39 13.71 -11.05 -1.36
C LEU A 39 15.18 -10.71 -1.67
N PRO A 40 15.64 -10.59 -2.94
CA PRO A 40 17.00 -10.15 -3.25
C PRO A 40 17.37 -8.75 -2.73
N MET A 41 16.40 -7.91 -2.38
CA MET A 41 16.62 -6.59 -1.77
C MET A 41 17.04 -6.67 -0.29
N SER A 42 16.89 -7.82 0.35
CA SER A 42 17.24 -8.04 1.76
C SER A 42 18.61 -8.69 1.93
N ARG A 43 19.35 -8.29 2.97
CA ARG A 43 20.60 -8.93 3.39
C ARG A 43 20.31 -10.31 4.00
N PRO A 44 21.23 -11.27 3.92
CA PRO A 44 21.01 -12.63 4.41
C PRO A 44 21.23 -12.77 5.93
N PHE A 45 21.44 -11.66 6.64
CA PHE A 45 21.70 -11.66 8.09
C PHE A 45 20.43 -11.29 8.84
N MET A 46 20.20 -11.96 9.97
CA MET A 46 19.05 -11.70 10.83
C MET A 46 19.34 -10.49 11.73
N SER A 47 18.37 -9.60 11.87
CA SER A 47 18.40 -8.44 12.76
C SER A 47 17.20 -8.47 13.69
N SER A 48 17.41 -8.18 14.97
CA SER A 48 16.32 -8.02 15.95
C SER A 48 15.41 -6.86 15.57
N ARG A 49 14.14 -6.92 15.98
CA ARG A 49 13.20 -5.79 15.86
C ARG A 49 12.69 -5.39 17.23
N ASP A 50 12.67 -4.09 17.48
CA ASP A 50 12.17 -3.50 18.73
C ASP A 50 10.92 -2.61 18.48
N ASP A 51 10.36 -2.64 17.26
CA ASP A 51 9.26 -1.78 16.81
C ASP A 51 7.86 -2.40 17.04
N GLY A 52 7.80 -3.58 17.67
CA GLY A 52 6.54 -4.24 18.03
C GLY A 52 5.93 -5.13 16.95
N TYR A 53 6.59 -5.34 15.81
CA TYR A 53 6.07 -6.13 14.68
C TYR A 53 7.00 -7.31 14.34
N GLY A 54 6.87 -8.38 15.11
CA GLY A 54 7.69 -9.59 15.00
C GLY A 54 9.02 -9.47 15.76
N SER A 55 9.74 -10.59 15.88
CA SER A 55 10.99 -10.66 16.64
C SER A 55 12.26 -10.53 15.79
N GLY A 56 12.13 -10.59 14.46
CA GLY A 56 13.26 -10.61 13.54
C GLY A 56 12.95 -9.93 12.21
N SER A 57 14.01 -9.49 11.53
CA SER A 57 13.99 -8.83 10.23
C SER A 57 15.26 -9.15 9.43
N HIS A 58 15.27 -8.68 8.18
CA HIS A 58 16.48 -8.60 7.38
C HIS A 58 16.70 -7.16 6.95
N ASP A 59 17.87 -6.61 7.28
CA ASP A 59 18.30 -5.29 6.81
C ASP A 59 18.22 -5.17 5.28
N SER A 60 17.74 -4.02 4.79
CA SER A 60 17.77 -3.71 3.36
C SER A 60 19.22 -3.64 2.85
N ARG A 61 19.45 -4.16 1.63
CA ARG A 61 20.70 -3.96 0.89
C ARG A 61 20.88 -2.51 0.46
N TYR A 62 19.78 -1.81 0.20
CA TYR A 62 19.75 -0.48 -0.39
C TYR A 62 19.25 0.54 0.64
N LYS A 63 20.05 0.80 1.68
CA LYS A 63 19.71 1.79 2.72
C LYS A 63 19.56 3.18 2.11
N GLY A 64 18.52 3.93 2.50
CA GLY A 64 18.23 5.28 2.01
C GLY A 64 17.75 5.33 0.55
N LYS A 65 17.35 4.20 -0.02
CA LYS A 65 16.67 4.09 -1.31
C LYS A 65 15.24 3.59 -1.10
N GLY A 66 14.39 3.84 -2.08
CA GLY A 66 12.94 3.65 -1.94
C GLY A 66 12.26 4.93 -1.46
N GLY A 67 11.16 5.26 -2.13
CA GLY A 67 10.37 6.45 -1.87
C GLY A 67 9.25 6.22 -0.87
N LYS A 68 8.32 7.18 -0.84
CA LYS A 68 7.11 7.07 -0.03
C LYS A 68 6.21 5.95 -0.56
N HIS A 69 5.44 5.33 0.32
CA HIS A 69 4.50 4.29 -0.05
C HIS A 69 3.06 4.72 0.26
N VAL A 70 2.17 4.51 -0.70
CA VAL A 70 0.74 4.79 -0.54
C VAL A 70 -0.03 3.55 -0.96
N LEU A 71 -0.91 3.08 -0.08
CA LEU A 71 -1.77 1.94 -0.32
C LEU A 71 -3.18 2.41 -0.64
N VAL A 72 -3.72 1.99 -1.77
CA VAL A 72 -5.07 2.31 -2.21
C VAL A 72 -5.83 1.00 -2.34
N PHE A 73 -6.70 0.72 -1.37
CA PHE A 73 -7.38 -0.56 -1.29
C PHE A 73 -8.85 -0.43 -1.66
N THR A 74 -9.29 -1.11 -2.73
CA THR A 74 -10.73 -1.21 -3.00
C THR A 74 -11.28 -2.50 -2.42
N CYS A 75 -12.40 -2.48 -1.72
CA CYS A 75 -13.09 -3.70 -1.28
C CYS A 75 -14.60 -3.56 -1.42
N GLY A 76 -15.32 -4.69 -1.39
CA GLY A 76 -16.79 -4.66 -1.39
C GLY A 76 -17.45 -4.53 -0.03
N PHE A 77 -16.67 -4.49 1.03
CA PHE A 77 -17.19 -4.23 2.37
C PHE A 77 -17.65 -2.77 2.48
N TRP A 78 -18.68 -2.55 3.30
CA TRP A 78 -19.19 -1.20 3.56
C TRP A 78 -18.36 -0.41 4.57
N SER A 79 -17.44 -1.06 5.29
CA SER A 79 -16.56 -0.44 6.29
C SER A 79 -15.12 -0.94 6.14
N SER A 80 -14.17 -0.08 6.47
CA SER A 80 -12.75 -0.43 6.60
C SER A 80 -12.37 -1.01 7.96
N GLU A 81 -13.21 -0.84 8.97
CA GLU A 81 -12.94 -1.31 10.32
C GLU A 81 -12.77 -2.84 10.36
N GLY A 82 -11.61 -3.32 10.80
CA GLY A 82 -11.24 -4.73 10.91
C GLY A 82 -10.98 -5.47 9.59
N ASN A 83 -11.49 -4.97 8.46
CA ASN A 83 -11.39 -5.67 7.17
C ASN A 83 -10.01 -5.56 6.52
N TYR A 84 -9.22 -4.55 6.88
CA TYR A 84 -7.90 -4.31 6.28
C TYR A 84 -6.73 -4.78 7.15
N ASP A 85 -6.99 -5.28 8.36
CA ASP A 85 -5.97 -5.58 9.37
C ASP A 85 -4.86 -6.52 8.87
N SER A 86 -5.24 -7.54 8.10
CA SER A 86 -4.29 -8.52 7.54
C SER A 86 -3.33 -7.88 6.52
N VAL A 87 -3.86 -7.07 5.60
CA VAL A 87 -3.03 -6.41 4.58
C VAL A 87 -2.19 -5.28 5.19
N THR A 88 -2.74 -4.49 6.11
CA THR A 88 -1.99 -3.42 6.78
C THR A 88 -0.89 -3.99 7.65
N SER A 89 -1.14 -5.05 8.42
CA SER A 89 -0.12 -5.73 9.22
C SER A 89 1.01 -6.30 8.35
N MET A 90 0.68 -6.86 7.18
CA MET A 90 1.70 -7.30 6.22
C MET A 90 2.60 -6.14 5.79
N PHE A 91 2.03 -4.98 5.46
CA PHE A 91 2.83 -3.80 5.09
C PHE A 91 3.59 -3.18 6.27
N ASP A 92 3.07 -3.25 7.50
CA ASP A 92 3.81 -2.88 8.72
C ASP A 92 5.08 -3.75 8.87
N HIS A 93 5.00 -5.05 8.58
CA HIS A 93 6.17 -5.92 8.60
C HIS A 93 7.17 -5.59 7.48
N ILE A 94 6.69 -5.27 6.27
CA ILE A 94 7.53 -5.02 5.08
C ILE A 94 8.21 -3.65 5.14
N LEU A 95 7.46 -2.59 5.48
CA LEU A 95 7.88 -1.20 5.38
C LEU A 95 8.18 -0.58 6.75
N GLY A 96 7.67 -1.15 7.83
CA GLY A 96 7.66 -0.54 9.16
C GLY A 96 6.44 0.35 9.37
N LYS A 97 5.95 0.40 10.61
CA LYS A 97 4.79 1.20 10.98
C LYS A 97 5.05 2.69 10.73
N GLY A 98 4.06 3.37 10.14
CA GLY A 98 4.13 4.81 9.86
C GLY A 98 5.00 5.18 8.66
N ASN A 99 5.54 4.20 7.92
CA ASN A 99 6.31 4.42 6.70
C ASN A 99 5.47 4.32 5.41
N PHE A 100 4.15 4.25 5.55
CA PHE A 100 3.21 4.28 4.44
C PHE A 100 1.92 4.98 4.84
N GLU A 101 1.21 5.49 3.84
CA GLU A 101 -0.12 6.08 3.98
C GLU A 101 -1.17 5.15 3.37
N THR A 102 -2.42 5.24 3.83
CA THR A 102 -3.52 4.41 3.34
C THR A 102 -4.69 5.25 2.86
N ILE A 103 -5.28 4.84 1.73
CA ILE A 103 -6.56 5.31 1.24
C ILE A 103 -7.47 4.07 1.18
N PHE A 104 -8.39 3.96 2.14
CA PHE A 104 -9.37 2.87 2.17
C PHE A 104 -10.57 3.20 1.29
N CYS A 105 -10.86 2.34 0.32
CA CYS A 105 -11.96 2.46 -0.62
C CYS A 105 -12.96 1.32 -0.38
N GLY A 106 -13.86 1.47 0.57
CA GLY A 106 -14.99 0.54 0.72
C GLY A 106 -15.97 0.63 -0.47
N GLN A 107 -16.80 -0.39 -0.61
CA GLN A 107 -17.92 -0.42 -1.57
C GLN A 107 -17.52 -0.23 -3.04
N GLY A 108 -16.42 -0.83 -3.44
CA GLY A 108 -15.85 -0.72 -4.80
C GLY A 108 -16.83 -1.13 -5.91
N GLU A 109 -17.72 -2.09 -5.67
CA GLU A 109 -18.69 -2.54 -6.69
C GLU A 109 -19.73 -1.47 -7.01
N LEU A 110 -19.95 -0.49 -6.14
CA LEU A 110 -20.91 0.59 -6.40
C LEU A 110 -20.47 1.49 -7.56
N PHE A 111 -19.17 1.51 -7.88
CA PHE A 111 -18.65 2.24 -9.05
C PHE A 111 -19.17 1.70 -10.38
N CYS A 112 -19.63 0.45 -10.40
CA CYS A 112 -20.23 -0.16 -11.58
C CYS A 112 -21.74 0.12 -11.71
N VAL A 113 -22.35 0.85 -10.75
CA VAL A 113 -23.79 1.13 -10.70
C VAL A 113 -24.03 2.63 -10.87
N SER A 114 -24.46 3.05 -12.06
CA SER A 114 -24.65 4.46 -12.43
C SER A 114 -25.56 5.25 -11.49
N GLU A 115 -26.59 4.62 -10.98
CA GLU A 115 -27.61 5.16 -10.09
C GLU A 115 -27.04 5.52 -8.71
N LEU A 116 -25.87 4.99 -8.36
CA LEU A 116 -25.16 5.26 -7.11
C LEU A 116 -23.99 6.25 -7.30
N SER A 117 -23.90 6.90 -8.46
CA SER A 117 -22.88 7.90 -8.81
C SER A 117 -22.74 8.99 -7.74
N ALA A 118 -23.83 9.52 -7.18
CA ALA A 118 -23.76 10.53 -6.13
C ALA A 118 -22.93 10.08 -4.91
N ARG A 119 -22.97 8.79 -4.55
CA ARG A 119 -22.19 8.22 -3.44
C ARG A 119 -20.73 8.02 -3.85
N THR A 120 -20.49 7.46 -5.03
CA THR A 120 -19.14 7.18 -5.53
C THR A 120 -18.38 8.44 -5.96
N GLU A 121 -19.07 9.52 -6.33
CA GLU A 121 -18.48 10.83 -6.61
C GLU A 121 -18.01 11.55 -5.35
N LYS A 122 -18.77 11.50 -4.25
CA LYS A 122 -18.30 11.95 -2.93
C LYS A 122 -17.04 11.18 -2.52
N TYR A 123 -17.08 9.87 -2.80
CA TYR A 123 -15.91 9.00 -2.97
C TYR A 123 -14.68 9.69 -3.59
N LEU A 124 -14.78 9.82 -4.91
CA LEU A 124 -13.72 10.27 -5.80
C LEU A 124 -13.23 11.67 -5.49
N SER A 125 -14.09 12.56 -4.98
CA SER A 125 -13.68 13.93 -4.66
C SER A 125 -12.63 13.95 -3.56
N VAL A 126 -12.75 13.08 -2.55
CA VAL A 126 -11.76 12.93 -1.47
C VAL A 126 -10.43 12.42 -2.02
N VAL A 127 -10.45 11.37 -2.86
CA VAL A 127 -9.22 10.81 -3.47
C VAL A 127 -8.55 11.81 -4.40
N LYS A 128 -9.33 12.53 -5.23
CA LYS A 128 -8.82 13.59 -6.11
C LYS A 128 -8.18 14.73 -5.33
N ARG A 129 -8.78 15.11 -4.21
CA ARG A 129 -8.24 16.12 -3.30
C ARG A 129 -6.90 15.64 -2.71
N ALA A 130 -6.85 14.43 -2.15
CA ALA A 130 -5.62 13.86 -1.60
C ALA A 130 -4.49 13.78 -2.64
N GLY A 131 -4.82 13.37 -3.88
CA GLY A 131 -3.86 13.39 -4.99
C GLY A 131 -3.36 14.79 -5.34
N SER A 132 -4.23 15.80 -5.31
CA SER A 132 -3.88 17.20 -5.58
C SER A 132 -3.01 17.80 -4.47
N GLU A 133 -3.31 17.49 -3.22
CA GLU A 133 -2.54 17.89 -2.04
C GLU A 133 -1.14 17.27 -2.08
N TYR A 134 -1.04 15.98 -2.42
CA TYR A 134 0.24 15.31 -2.57
C TYR A 134 1.06 15.89 -3.72
N ALA A 135 0.45 16.14 -4.88
CA ALA A 135 1.15 16.75 -6.01
C ALA A 135 1.71 18.14 -5.69
N SER A 136 1.03 18.89 -4.80
CA SER A 136 1.42 20.26 -4.44
C SER A 136 2.42 20.34 -3.29
N SER A 137 2.30 19.45 -2.30
CA SER A 137 3.03 19.54 -1.02
C SER A 137 3.92 18.33 -0.70
N GLY A 138 3.78 17.23 -1.46
CA GLY A 138 4.39 15.95 -1.14
C GLY A 138 3.79 15.25 0.09
N ILE A 139 2.68 15.76 0.63
CA ILE A 139 1.98 15.24 1.81
C ILE A 139 0.55 14.89 1.39
N LEU A 140 0.08 13.71 1.78
CA LEU A 140 -1.34 13.35 1.66
C LEU A 140 -2.08 14.04 2.81
N GLY A 141 -3.04 14.91 2.52
CA GLY A 141 -3.92 15.43 3.57
C GLY A 141 -4.83 14.33 4.09
N THR A 142 -5.18 14.40 5.37
CA THR A 142 -6.08 13.43 5.99
C THR A 142 -7.44 13.49 5.30
N ALA A 143 -7.83 12.36 4.74
CA ALA A 143 -9.16 12.14 4.18
C ALA A 143 -10.10 11.71 5.32
N GLU A 144 -10.68 12.69 6.01
CA GLU A 144 -11.93 12.48 6.77
C GLU A 144 -13.14 12.58 5.83
#